data_AF-A0A914N4E2-F1
#
_entry.id   AF-A0A914N4E2-F1
#
_cell.length_a   1.000
_cell.length_b   1.000
_cell.length_c   1.000
_cell.angle_alpha   90.00
_cell.angle_beta   90.00
_cell.angle_gamma   90.00
#
_symmetry.space_group_name_H-M   'P 1'
#
loop_
_entity.id
_entity.type
_entity.pdbx_description
1 polymer ?
#
loop_
_entity_poly.entity_id
_entity_poly.type
_entity_poly.pdbx_seq_one_letter_code
_entity_poly.pdbx_strand_id
1 'polypeptide(L)'
;MFRGLLPPLIQRTANRSIMFGTNEKYQRLFGCSERDPSVCRAFCSFLAGATEACLCPLERVQSLLQTTKHLDKFKNTGHTFRLIYRDYSIKEFYRGYSLMAIRNGCSNILFFSLREPLRSSLLKLTPQQVDSNNNTRKGLIHSLADFVCGGFLGGCISTLFYPINVVKNRMQSSVCAEFISSWLVLKTIMTERDGSIRALYRGAQLNFSRSVLTWGITNSIYGFLIREFF
;
A
#
# COMPACT_ATOMS: atom_id res chain seq x y z
N MET A 1 7.71 -20.89 -10.10
CA MET A 1 8.04 -19.46 -9.88
C MET A 1 6.84 -18.50 -10.05
N PHE A 2 5.74 -18.83 -10.76
CA PHE A 2 4.60 -17.90 -10.96
C PHE A 2 3.37 -18.13 -10.06
N ARG A 3 3.45 -19.01 -9.06
CA ARG A 3 2.33 -19.27 -8.14
C ARG A 3 2.07 -18.01 -7.29
N GLY A 4 0.83 -17.53 -7.28
CA GLY A 4 0.42 -16.37 -6.49
C GLY A 4 0.79 -15.00 -7.08
N LEU A 5 1.14 -14.91 -8.37
CA LEU A 5 1.38 -13.63 -9.05
C LEU A 5 0.09 -12.92 -9.48
N LEU A 6 -0.95 -13.70 -9.82
CA LEU A 6 -2.23 -13.17 -10.31
C LEU A 6 -2.94 -12.25 -9.28
N PRO A 7 -3.10 -12.64 -8.00
CA PRO A 7 -3.72 -11.74 -7.01
C PRO A 7 -3.02 -10.38 -6.87
N PRO A 8 -1.67 -10.29 -6.71
CA PRO A 8 -1.01 -8.99 -6.60
C PRO A 8 -1.13 -8.13 -7.87
N LEU A 9 -1.24 -8.72 -9.06
CA LEU A 9 -1.45 -7.96 -10.29
C LEU A 9 -2.82 -7.28 -10.32
N ILE A 10 -3.89 -8.06 -10.08
CA ILE A 10 -5.26 -7.55 -10.00
C ILE A 10 -5.35 -6.48 -8.90
N GLN A 11 -4.80 -6.82 -7.74
CA GLN A 11 -4.94 -6.01 -6.55
C GLN A 11 -4.19 -4.68 -6.65
N ARG A 12 -2.96 -4.66 -7.20
CA ARG A 12 -2.20 -3.40 -7.30
C ARG A 12 -2.88 -2.37 -8.20
N THR A 13 -3.48 -2.81 -9.30
CA THR A 13 -4.24 -1.93 -10.20
C THR A 13 -5.52 -1.45 -9.51
N ALA A 14 -6.30 -2.38 -8.94
CA ALA A 14 -7.55 -2.05 -8.28
C ALA A 14 -7.36 -1.13 -7.06
N ASN A 15 -6.35 -1.37 -6.21
CA ASN A 15 -6.07 -0.55 -5.03
C ASN A 15 -5.84 0.92 -5.40
N ARG A 16 -5.02 1.20 -6.41
CA ARG A 16 -4.73 2.59 -6.81
C ARG A 16 -5.98 3.29 -7.36
N SER A 17 -6.75 2.61 -8.21
CA SER A 17 -7.99 3.16 -8.76
C SER A 17 -9.03 3.43 -7.66
N ILE A 18 -9.21 2.50 -6.72
CA ILE A 18 -10.12 2.67 -5.58
C ILE A 18 -9.64 3.80 -4.69
N MET A 19 -8.35 3.87 -4.36
CA MET A 19 -7.79 4.88 -3.47
C MET A 19 -8.06 6.30 -3.99
N PHE A 20 -7.68 6.60 -5.24
CA PHE A 20 -7.90 7.94 -5.80
C PHE A 20 -9.38 8.22 -6.08
N GLY A 21 -10.09 7.26 -6.69
CA GLY A 21 -11.50 7.44 -7.07
C GLY A 21 -12.44 7.61 -5.87
N THR A 22 -12.24 6.83 -4.80
CA THR A 22 -13.07 6.96 -3.59
C THR A 22 -12.73 8.21 -2.80
N ASN A 23 -11.45 8.60 -2.74
CA ASN A 23 -11.06 9.84 -2.06
C ASN A 23 -11.70 11.07 -2.71
N GLU A 24 -11.66 11.18 -4.05
CA GLU A 24 -12.34 12.26 -4.77
C GLU A 24 -13.86 12.23 -4.54
N LYS A 25 -14.47 11.05 -4.61
CA LYS A 25 -15.91 10.88 -4.38
C LYS A 25 -16.33 11.29 -2.96
N TYR A 26 -15.57 10.89 -1.94
CA TYR A 26 -15.84 11.26 -0.55
C TYR A 26 -15.66 12.77 -0.32
N GLN A 27 -14.62 13.39 -0.87
CA GLN A 27 -14.42 14.84 -0.75
C GLN A 27 -15.57 15.64 -1.38
N ARG A 28 -16.10 15.18 -2.53
CA ARG A 28 -17.28 15.79 -3.16
C ARG A 28 -18.54 15.57 -2.34
N LEU A 29 -18.75 14.37 -1.81
CA LEU A 29 -19.93 14.03 -0.99
C LEU A 29 -19.99 14.84 0.31
N PHE A 30 -18.85 15.05 0.96
CA PHE A 30 -18.77 15.76 2.24
C PHE A 30 -18.54 17.27 2.10
N GLY A 31 -18.43 17.81 0.88
CA GLY A 31 -18.26 19.25 0.67
C GLY A 31 -16.98 19.81 1.30
N CYS A 32 -15.88 19.07 1.28
CA CYS A 32 -14.63 19.45 1.97
C CYS A 32 -13.93 20.72 1.43
N SER A 33 -14.52 21.39 0.43
CA SER A 33 -14.05 22.69 -0.07
C SER A 33 -14.55 23.87 0.76
N GLU A 34 -15.66 23.71 1.51
CA GLU A 34 -16.31 24.80 2.26
C GLU A 34 -16.11 24.70 3.79
N ARG A 35 -15.92 23.48 4.32
CA ARG A 35 -15.75 23.20 5.76
C ARG A 35 -14.32 22.75 6.03
N ASP A 36 -13.74 23.15 7.18
CA ASP A 36 -12.31 22.96 7.58
C ASP A 36 -11.55 22.01 6.65
N PRO A 37 -10.79 22.56 5.68
CA PRO A 37 -10.32 21.81 4.53
C PRO A 37 -9.41 20.64 4.92
N SER A 38 -8.72 20.75 6.06
CA SER A 38 -7.67 19.82 6.46
C SER A 38 -8.23 18.53 7.07
N VAL A 39 -9.10 18.66 8.08
CA VAL A 39 -9.69 17.53 8.80
C VAL A 39 -10.66 16.75 7.91
N CYS A 40 -11.47 17.45 7.11
CA CYS A 40 -12.40 16.81 6.19
C CYS A 40 -11.67 15.95 5.14
N ARG A 41 -10.58 16.48 4.55
CA ARG A 41 -9.74 15.72 3.60
C ARG A 41 -9.03 14.54 4.24
N ALA A 42 -8.55 14.68 5.48
CA ALA A 42 -7.95 13.58 6.23
C ALA A 42 -8.98 12.46 6.48
N PHE A 43 -10.19 12.80 6.90
CA PHE A 43 -11.26 11.82 7.11
C PHE A 43 -11.65 11.09 5.81
N CYS A 44 -11.81 11.82 4.71
CA CYS A 44 -12.07 11.22 3.39
C CYS A 44 -10.94 10.28 2.96
N SER A 45 -9.68 10.67 3.20
CA SER A 45 -8.50 9.84 2.89
C SER A 45 -8.48 8.56 3.73
N PHE A 46 -8.90 8.64 5.00
CA PHE A 46 -9.05 7.46 5.86
C PHE A 46 -10.11 6.50 5.32
N LEU A 47 -11.31 7.00 4.97
CA LEU A 47 -12.39 6.22 4.39
C LEU A 47 -11.99 5.57 3.07
N ALA A 48 -11.23 6.28 2.22
CA ALA A 48 -10.67 5.72 1.00
C ALA A 48 -9.73 4.53 1.29
N GLY A 49 -8.87 4.65 2.31
CA GLY A 49 -8.00 3.54 2.75
C GLY A 49 -8.77 2.37 3.37
N ALA A 50 -9.84 2.64 4.11
CA ALA A 50 -10.74 1.60 4.60
C ALA A 50 -11.47 0.88 3.45
N THR A 51 -11.87 1.61 2.41
CA THR A 51 -12.49 1.03 1.20
C THR A 51 -11.51 0.17 0.41
N GLU A 52 -10.23 0.56 0.35
CA GLU A 52 -9.16 -0.27 -0.22
C GLU A 52 -9.01 -1.61 0.53
N ALA A 53 -9.25 -1.62 1.85
CA ALA A 53 -9.21 -2.84 2.64
C ALA A 53 -10.31 -3.86 2.25
N CYS A 54 -11.33 -3.49 1.47
CA CYS A 54 -12.28 -4.44 0.89
C CYS A 54 -11.59 -5.47 -0.03
N LEU A 55 -10.41 -5.16 -0.57
CA LEU A 55 -9.59 -6.09 -1.36
C LEU A 55 -8.72 -7.02 -0.50
N CYS A 56 -8.91 -7.02 0.83
CA CYS A 56 -8.26 -7.93 1.78
C CYS A 56 -8.32 -9.43 1.38
N PRO A 57 -9.43 -9.97 0.83
CA PRO A 57 -9.46 -11.37 0.41
C PRO A 57 -8.39 -11.72 -0.64
N LEU A 58 -8.06 -10.80 -1.55
CA LEU A 58 -6.99 -11.01 -2.53
C LEU A 58 -5.61 -11.02 -1.87
N GLU A 59 -5.35 -10.10 -0.93
CA GLU A 59 -4.11 -10.10 -0.13
C GLU A 59 -3.96 -11.38 0.68
N ARG A 60 -5.06 -11.84 1.27
CA ARG A 60 -5.11 -13.07 2.07
C ARG A 60 -4.74 -14.28 1.22
N VAL A 61 -5.36 -14.43 0.05
CA VAL A 61 -5.04 -15.54 -0.87
C VAL A 61 -3.60 -15.46 -1.37
N GLN A 62 -3.10 -14.25 -1.66
CA GLN A 62 -1.69 -14.05 -2.00
C GLN A 62 -0.77 -14.52 -0.86
N SER A 63 -1.02 -14.06 0.37
CA SER A 63 -0.19 -14.38 1.55
C SER A 63 -0.14 -15.89 1.80
N LEU A 64 -1.27 -16.58 1.65
CA LEU A 64 -1.35 -18.03 1.80
C LEU A 64 -0.59 -18.79 0.71
N LEU A 65 -0.68 -18.35 -0.54
CA LEU A 65 0.07 -18.95 -1.65
C LEU A 65 1.58 -18.69 -1.55
N GLN A 66 1.99 -17.59 -0.93
CA GLN A 66 3.40 -17.22 -0.75
C GLN A 66 4.01 -17.83 0.53
N THR A 67 3.20 -18.37 1.42
CA THR A 67 3.67 -18.99 2.67
C THR A 67 4.16 -20.41 2.42
N THR A 68 5.46 -20.65 2.66
CA THR A 68 6.10 -21.95 2.41
C THR A 68 5.48 -23.11 3.20
N LYS A 69 4.94 -22.86 4.39
CA LYS A 69 4.29 -23.87 5.24
C LYS A 69 3.05 -24.51 4.62
N HIS A 70 2.42 -23.86 3.63
CA HIS A 70 1.15 -24.30 3.06
C HIS A 70 1.24 -24.66 1.58
N LEU A 71 2.45 -24.91 1.06
CA LEU A 71 2.70 -25.18 -0.36
C LEU A 71 1.93 -26.41 -0.88
N ASP A 72 1.74 -27.42 -0.04
CA ASP A 72 1.03 -28.65 -0.42
C ASP A 72 -0.49 -28.46 -0.46
N LYS A 73 -1.00 -27.52 0.35
CA LYS A 73 -2.42 -27.26 0.54
C LYS A 73 -2.97 -26.24 -0.45
N PHE A 74 -2.22 -25.18 -0.74
CA PHE A 74 -2.66 -24.09 -1.61
C PHE A 74 -1.87 -24.08 -2.92
N LYS A 75 -2.46 -24.66 -3.96
CA LYS A 75 -1.80 -24.83 -5.27
C LYS A 75 -1.97 -23.64 -6.21
N ASN A 76 -3.18 -23.10 -6.31
CA ASN A 76 -3.59 -22.03 -7.25
C ASN A 76 -4.54 -21.02 -6.59
N THR A 77 -4.62 -19.80 -7.11
CA THR A 77 -5.53 -18.75 -6.61
C THR A 77 -6.98 -19.19 -6.54
N GLY A 78 -7.56 -19.69 -7.64
CA GLY A 78 -8.95 -20.16 -7.64
C GLY A 78 -9.19 -21.37 -6.72
N HIS A 79 -8.21 -22.29 -6.65
CA HIS A 79 -8.26 -23.42 -5.71
C HIS A 79 -8.25 -22.94 -4.26
N THR A 80 -7.38 -22.00 -3.91
CA THR A 80 -7.29 -21.42 -2.57
C THR A 80 -8.58 -20.69 -2.19
N PHE A 81 -9.16 -19.90 -3.10
CA PHE A 81 -10.47 -19.28 -2.87
C PHE A 81 -11.55 -20.32 -2.61
N ARG A 82 -11.65 -21.35 -3.47
CA ARG A 82 -12.64 -22.42 -3.31
C ARG A 82 -12.44 -23.20 -2.01
N LEU A 83 -11.19 -23.51 -1.67
CA LEU A 83 -10.83 -24.25 -0.46
C LEU A 83 -11.18 -23.45 0.80
N ILE A 84 -10.85 -22.15 0.84
CA ILE A 84 -11.23 -21.29 1.96
C ILE A 84 -12.73 -21.12 2.04
N TYR A 85 -13.44 -21.02 0.92
CA TYR A 85 -14.90 -20.88 0.95
C TYR A 85 -15.62 -22.15 1.42
N ARG A 86 -15.11 -23.33 1.05
CA ARG A 86 -15.76 -24.62 1.34
C ARG A 86 -15.35 -25.19 2.71
N ASP A 87 -14.05 -25.16 3.01
CA ASP A 87 -13.49 -25.84 4.18
C ASP A 87 -13.30 -24.86 5.36
N TYR A 88 -13.32 -23.56 5.09
CA TYR A 88 -13.21 -22.50 6.08
C TYR A 88 -14.42 -21.55 5.97
N SER A 89 -14.74 -20.81 7.02
CA SER A 89 -15.83 -19.85 6.95
C SER A 89 -15.42 -18.59 6.17
N ILE A 90 -16.39 -17.84 5.65
CA ILE A 90 -16.15 -16.55 4.94
C ILE A 90 -15.34 -15.56 5.80
N LYS A 91 -15.48 -15.64 7.14
CA LYS A 91 -14.70 -14.85 8.10
C LYS A 91 -13.18 -15.02 7.93
N GLU A 92 -12.70 -16.16 7.41
CA GLU A 92 -11.27 -16.38 7.20
C GLU A 92 -10.63 -15.57 6.08
N PHE A 93 -11.45 -15.08 5.13
CA PHE A 93 -10.95 -14.15 4.12
C PHE A 93 -10.57 -12.79 4.72
N TYR A 94 -11.21 -12.40 5.82
CA TYR A 94 -11.07 -11.09 6.45
C TYR A 94 -10.14 -11.09 7.67
N ARG A 95 -9.36 -12.16 7.87
CA ARG A 95 -8.40 -12.23 8.97
C ARG A 95 -7.33 -11.13 8.81
N GLY A 96 -7.26 -10.24 9.81
CA GLY A 96 -6.36 -9.08 9.78
C GLY A 96 -6.94 -7.83 9.08
N TYR A 97 -8.24 -7.83 8.73
CA TYR A 97 -8.92 -6.69 8.10
C TYR A 97 -8.81 -5.40 8.91
N SER A 98 -8.97 -5.46 10.25
CA SER A 98 -8.88 -4.27 11.12
C SER A 98 -7.52 -3.57 11.02
N LEU A 99 -6.42 -4.34 11.09
CA LEU A 99 -5.06 -3.82 10.90
C LEU A 99 -4.86 -3.25 9.50
N MET A 100 -5.44 -3.89 8.48
CA MET A 100 -5.39 -3.38 7.11
C MET A 100 -6.10 -2.05 6.96
N ALA A 101 -7.33 -1.93 7.47
CA ALA A 101 -8.12 -0.71 7.38
C ALA A 101 -7.41 0.45 8.10
N ILE A 102 -6.91 0.22 9.33
CA ILE A 102 -6.16 1.23 10.08
C ILE A 102 -4.88 1.61 9.32
N ARG A 103 -4.10 0.63 8.86
CA ARG A 103 -2.86 0.88 8.12
C ARG A 103 -3.12 1.69 6.86
N ASN A 104 -4.06 1.26 6.02
CA ASN A 104 -4.36 1.90 4.74
C ASN A 104 -4.93 3.31 4.97
N GLY A 105 -5.87 3.45 5.90
CA GLY A 105 -6.46 4.73 6.26
C GLY A 105 -5.40 5.73 6.73
N CYS A 106 -4.58 5.36 7.70
CA CYS A 106 -3.51 6.23 8.21
C CYS A 106 -2.41 6.49 7.16
N SER A 107 -2.06 5.49 6.34
CA SER A 107 -1.11 5.66 5.23
C SER A 107 -1.62 6.66 4.20
N ASN A 108 -2.91 6.61 3.87
CA ASN A 108 -3.52 7.51 2.91
C ASN A 108 -3.61 8.94 3.45
N ILE A 109 -3.95 9.13 4.74
CA ILE A 109 -3.88 10.44 5.39
C ILE A 109 -2.49 11.05 5.23
N LEU A 110 -1.44 10.30 5.60
CA LEU A 110 -0.07 10.79 5.51
C LEU A 110 0.35 11.05 4.06
N PHE A 111 -0.04 10.16 3.14
CA PHE A 111 0.27 10.32 1.72
C PHE A 111 -0.34 11.60 1.15
N PHE A 112 -1.65 11.81 1.29
CA PHE A 112 -2.31 12.99 0.74
C PHE A 112 -1.93 14.29 1.48
N SER A 113 -1.66 14.23 2.78
CA SER A 113 -1.24 15.42 3.56
C SER A 113 0.18 15.87 3.24
N LEU A 114 1.11 14.93 3.03
CA LEU A 114 2.53 15.25 2.85
C LEU A 114 2.94 15.36 1.38
N ARG A 115 2.18 14.80 0.44
CA ARG A 115 2.53 14.80 -0.98
C ARG A 115 2.67 16.21 -1.55
N GLU A 116 1.68 17.09 -1.34
CA GLU A 116 1.71 18.45 -1.89
C GLU A 116 2.83 19.34 -1.33
N PRO A 117 3.06 19.43 0.00
CA PRO A 117 4.16 20.25 0.52
C PRO A 117 5.53 19.72 0.10
N LEU A 118 5.72 18.38 0.05
CA LEU A 118 6.97 17.78 -0.41
C LEU A 118 7.20 18.04 -1.91
N ARG A 119 6.18 17.84 -2.75
CA ARG A 119 6.25 18.14 -4.18
C ARG A 119 6.59 19.60 -4.43
N SER A 120 5.91 20.53 -3.75
CA SER A 120 6.14 21.97 -3.88
C SER A 120 7.55 22.37 -3.47
N SER A 121 8.08 21.76 -2.41
CA SER A 121 9.45 22.01 -1.95
C SER A 121 10.49 21.50 -2.94
N LEU A 122 10.29 20.30 -3.50
CA LEU A 122 11.17 19.72 -4.52
C LEU A 122 11.19 20.53 -5.82
N LEU A 123 10.03 21.02 -6.26
CA LEU A 123 9.93 21.86 -7.46
C LEU A 123 10.64 23.20 -7.27
N LYS A 124 10.63 23.78 -6.07
CA LYS A 124 11.39 25.02 -5.76
C LYS A 124 12.91 24.80 -5.73
N LEU A 125 13.37 23.62 -5.32
CA LEU A 125 14.80 23.26 -5.28
C LEU A 125 15.35 22.88 -6.65
N THR A 126 14.49 22.58 -7.63
CA THR A 126 14.93 22.28 -8.99
C THR A 126 15.19 23.60 -9.71
N PRO A 127 16.43 23.91 -10.13
CA PRO A 127 16.77 25.21 -10.68
C PRO A 127 15.90 25.53 -11.91
N GLN A 128 15.27 26.71 -11.84
CA GLN A 128 14.42 27.30 -12.86
C GLN A 128 15.24 27.84 -14.06
N GLN A 129 16.25 27.09 -14.51
CA GLN A 129 16.91 27.34 -15.79
C GLN A 129 16.36 26.34 -16.81
N VAL A 130 15.09 26.52 -17.15
CA VAL A 130 14.49 25.84 -18.30
C VAL A 130 13.98 26.95 -19.20
N ASP A 131 14.74 27.20 -20.27
CA ASP A 131 14.31 28.05 -21.38
C ASP A 131 12.89 27.65 -21.79
N SER A 132 12.02 28.64 -21.94
CA SER A 132 10.58 28.53 -22.25
C SER A 132 10.22 27.70 -23.50
N ASN A 133 11.19 27.18 -24.26
CA ASN A 133 10.96 26.60 -25.58
C ASN A 133 10.82 25.07 -25.61
N ASN A 134 10.90 24.35 -24.47
CA ASN A 134 10.87 22.87 -24.47
C ASN A 134 9.88 22.29 -23.45
N ASN A 135 8.60 22.23 -23.84
CA ASN A 135 7.50 21.62 -23.06
C ASN A 135 7.83 20.19 -22.58
N THR A 136 8.59 19.42 -23.36
CA THR A 136 9.03 18.06 -23.04
C THR A 136 9.96 18.00 -21.80
N ARG A 137 10.88 18.96 -21.65
CA ARG A 137 11.84 18.99 -20.54
C ARG A 137 11.15 19.39 -19.23
N LYS A 138 10.17 20.30 -19.30
CA LYS A 138 9.33 20.68 -18.17
C LYS A 138 8.49 19.49 -17.67
N GLY A 139 7.86 18.74 -18.58
CA GLY A 139 7.11 17.52 -18.23
C GLY A 139 7.97 16.45 -17.54
N LEU A 140 9.22 16.28 -17.98
CA LEU A 140 10.18 15.37 -17.36
C LEU A 140 10.57 15.78 -15.94
N ILE A 141 10.85 17.08 -15.71
CA ILE A 141 11.20 17.58 -14.38
C ILE A 141 10.04 17.39 -13.39
N HIS A 142 8.82 17.71 -13.81
CA HIS A 142 7.64 17.48 -12.96
C HIS A 142 7.42 15.99 -12.67
N SER A 143 7.63 15.11 -13.65
CA SER A 143 7.53 13.66 -13.46
C SER A 143 8.61 13.12 -12.52
N LEU A 144 9.84 13.63 -12.62
CA LEU A 144 10.93 13.29 -11.69
C LEU A 144 10.68 13.82 -10.27
N ALA A 145 10.09 15.01 -10.13
CA ALA A 145 9.70 15.52 -8.82
C ALA A 145 8.58 14.67 -8.18
N ASP A 146 7.56 14.28 -8.96
CA ASP A 146 6.52 13.34 -8.53
C ASP A 146 7.11 11.98 -8.13
N PHE A 147 8.11 11.52 -8.87
CA PHE A 147 8.82 10.29 -8.60
C PHE A 147 9.55 10.31 -7.27
N VAL A 148 10.43 11.30 -7.06
CA VAL A 148 11.23 11.40 -5.84
C VAL A 148 10.29 11.59 -4.65
N CYS A 149 9.30 12.46 -4.79
CA CYS A 149 8.30 12.70 -3.76
C CYS A 149 7.52 11.41 -3.43
N GLY A 150 6.94 10.75 -4.44
CA GLY A 150 6.11 9.56 -4.23
C GLY A 150 6.89 8.35 -3.74
N GLY A 151 8.09 8.13 -4.27
CA GLY A 151 8.98 7.04 -3.89
C GLY A 151 9.53 7.21 -2.48
N PHE A 152 10.04 8.39 -2.15
CA PHE A 152 10.56 8.69 -0.82
C PHE A 152 9.45 8.69 0.23
N LEU A 153 8.35 9.43 -0.02
CA LEU A 153 7.20 9.48 0.88
C LEU A 153 6.60 8.09 1.10
N GLY A 154 6.42 7.32 0.02
CA GLY A 154 5.93 5.94 0.10
C GLY A 154 6.87 5.03 0.89
N GLY A 155 8.18 5.18 0.70
CA GLY A 155 9.20 4.49 1.49
C GLY A 155 9.13 4.83 2.98
N CYS A 156 9.06 6.12 3.33
CA CYS A 156 8.93 6.59 4.71
C CYS A 156 7.65 6.09 5.39
N ILE A 157 6.50 6.25 4.73
CA ILE A 157 5.21 5.75 5.22
C ILE A 157 5.28 4.23 5.41
N SER A 158 5.85 3.51 4.45
CA SER A 158 5.92 2.05 4.55
C SER A 158 6.87 1.56 5.65
N THR A 159 7.92 2.32 5.96
CA THR A 159 8.80 2.07 7.11
C THR A 159 8.06 2.36 8.42
N LEU A 160 7.35 3.48 8.51
CA LEU A 160 6.57 3.87 9.70
C LEU A 160 5.54 2.79 10.07
N PHE A 161 4.81 2.26 9.07
CA PHE A 161 3.81 1.22 9.28
C PHE A 161 4.37 -0.21 9.20
N TYR A 162 5.68 -0.39 9.20
CA TYR A 162 6.31 -1.71 9.13
C TYR A 162 5.90 -2.64 10.28
N PRO A 163 5.85 -2.19 11.55
CA PRO A 163 5.32 -3.00 12.66
C PRO A 163 3.93 -3.56 12.40
N ILE A 164 3.01 -2.73 11.90
CA ILE A 164 1.63 -3.13 11.58
C ILE A 164 1.63 -4.16 10.46
N ASN A 165 2.47 -3.98 9.43
CA ASN A 165 2.62 -4.96 8.35
C ASN A 165 3.10 -6.32 8.87
N VAL A 166 4.02 -6.36 9.84
CA VAL A 166 4.51 -7.63 10.42
C VAL A 166 3.39 -8.38 11.13
N VAL A 167 2.61 -7.68 11.98
CA VAL A 167 1.46 -8.29 12.67
C VAL A 167 0.40 -8.76 11.67
N LYS A 168 0.05 -7.91 10.69
CA LYS A 168 -0.87 -8.24 9.62
C LYS A 168 -0.43 -9.50 8.87
N ASN A 169 0.83 -9.56 8.45
CA ASN A 169 1.38 -10.69 7.69
C ASN A 169 1.34 -11.98 8.52
N ARG A 170 1.66 -11.92 9.83
CA ARG A 170 1.51 -13.08 10.72
C ARG A 170 0.06 -13.57 10.74
N MET A 171 -0.90 -12.67 10.97
CA MET A 171 -2.33 -13.01 10.95
C MET A 171 -2.79 -13.59 9.60
N GLN A 172 -2.35 -13.00 8.49
CA GLN A 172 -2.68 -13.42 7.12
C GLN A 172 -1.91 -14.64 6.60
N SER A 173 -0.91 -15.14 7.35
CA SER A 173 -0.21 -16.39 7.00
C SER A 173 -0.74 -17.60 7.79
N SER A 174 -1.40 -17.38 8.92
CA SER A 174 -1.97 -18.43 9.76
C SER A 174 -3.29 -18.95 9.19
N VAL A 175 -3.47 -20.27 9.18
CA VAL A 175 -4.71 -20.97 8.79
C VAL A 175 -5.02 -21.97 9.91
N CYS A 176 -6.30 -22.19 10.22
CA CYS A 176 -6.77 -23.03 11.34
C CYS A 176 -6.42 -22.55 12.76
N ALA A 177 -5.65 -21.48 12.95
CA ALA A 177 -5.39 -20.94 14.28
C ALA A 177 -6.62 -20.18 14.79
N GLU A 178 -6.80 -20.05 16.11
CA GLU A 178 -7.86 -19.21 16.67
C GLU A 178 -7.77 -17.76 16.18
N PHE A 179 -8.91 -17.06 16.20
CA PHE A 179 -8.97 -15.62 15.92
C PHE A 179 -8.41 -14.85 17.12
N ILE A 180 -7.09 -14.71 17.12
CA ILE A 180 -6.35 -14.02 18.17
C ILE A 180 -6.38 -12.51 17.91
N SER A 181 -6.52 -11.71 18.98
CA SER A 181 -6.41 -10.25 18.92
C SER A 181 -5.07 -9.80 18.35
N SER A 182 -5.08 -8.75 17.53
CA SER A 182 -3.88 -8.17 16.91
C SER A 182 -2.82 -7.78 17.94
N TRP A 183 -3.23 -7.32 19.13
CA TRP A 183 -2.33 -6.99 20.22
C TRP A 183 -1.61 -8.23 20.78
N LEU A 184 -2.34 -9.32 20.96
CA LEU A 184 -1.76 -10.57 21.44
C LEU A 184 -0.79 -11.13 20.39
N VAL A 185 -1.12 -11.07 19.10
CA VAL A 185 -0.18 -11.44 18.03
C VAL A 185 1.08 -10.58 18.06
N LEU A 186 0.96 -9.26 18.28
CA LEU A 186 2.13 -8.38 18.44
C LEU A 186 2.98 -8.80 19.64
N LYS A 187 2.36 -9.07 20.80
CA LYS A 187 3.07 -9.53 22.00
C LYS A 187 3.79 -10.85 21.75
N THR A 188 3.15 -11.83 21.11
CA THR A 188 3.78 -13.10 20.73
C THR A 188 4.99 -12.86 19.82
N ILE A 189 4.87 -12.01 18.81
CA ILE A 189 5.99 -11.69 17.91
C ILE A 189 7.13 -11.00 18.67
N MET A 190 6.82 -10.12 19.64
CA MET A 190 7.85 -9.50 20.46
C MET A 190 8.57 -10.53 21.32
N THR A 191 7.85 -11.45 21.96
CA THR A 191 8.45 -12.54 22.74
C THR A 191 9.29 -13.48 21.86
N GLU A 192 8.82 -13.84 20.67
CA GLU A 192 9.59 -14.62 19.67
C GLU A 192 10.85 -13.89 19.16
N ARG A 193 10.97 -12.58 19.39
CA ARG A 193 12.08 -11.73 18.94
C ARG A 193 12.84 -11.09 20.10
N ASP A 194 12.88 -11.76 21.24
CA ASP A 194 13.62 -11.35 22.45
C ASP A 194 13.23 -9.95 22.97
N GLY A 195 12.00 -9.50 22.73
CA GLY A 195 11.53 -8.17 23.08
C GLY A 195 12.12 -7.02 22.26
N SER A 196 12.88 -7.31 21.19
CA SER A 196 13.62 -6.29 20.45
C SER A 196 12.76 -5.57 19.40
N ILE A 197 12.57 -4.26 19.58
CA ILE A 197 11.92 -3.39 18.58
C ILE A 197 12.74 -3.36 17.28
N ARG A 198 14.08 -3.39 17.37
CA ARG A 198 14.95 -3.44 16.18
C ARG A 198 14.70 -4.72 15.38
N ALA A 199 14.47 -5.84 16.06
CA ALA A 199 14.12 -7.09 15.39
C ALA A 199 12.76 -7.00 14.69
N LEU A 200 11.81 -6.17 15.14
CA LEU A 200 10.55 -5.92 14.44
C LEU A 200 10.75 -5.31 13.05
N TYR A 201 11.73 -4.40 12.93
CA TYR A 201 12.12 -3.73 11.69
C TYR A 201 13.08 -4.54 10.81
N ARG A 202 13.40 -5.79 11.17
CA ARG A 202 14.21 -6.68 10.32
C ARG A 202 13.49 -6.87 8.97
N GLY A 203 14.11 -6.38 7.89
CA GLY A 203 13.56 -6.36 6.53
C GLY A 203 12.92 -5.03 6.08
N ALA A 204 12.86 -4.02 6.96
CA ALA A 204 12.35 -2.70 6.60
C ALA A 204 13.18 -2.06 5.47
N GLN A 205 14.51 -2.23 5.47
CA GLN A 205 15.34 -1.76 4.37
C GLN A 205 14.97 -2.38 3.02
N LEU A 206 14.67 -3.69 2.98
CA LEU A 206 14.27 -4.37 1.74
C LEU A 206 12.93 -3.82 1.24
N ASN A 207 12.02 -3.55 2.15
CA ASN A 207 10.71 -3.01 1.84
C ASN A 207 10.80 -1.55 1.35
N PHE A 208 11.69 -0.75 1.93
CA PHE A 208 12.01 0.60 1.47
C PHE A 208 12.61 0.56 0.06
N SER A 209 13.66 -0.23 -0.17
CA SER A 209 14.30 -0.37 -1.49
C SER A 209 13.32 -0.86 -2.55
N ARG A 210 12.48 -1.84 -2.21
CA ARG A 210 11.39 -2.31 -3.09
C ARG A 210 10.44 -1.18 -3.47
N SER A 211 10.09 -0.31 -2.52
CA SER A 211 9.19 0.82 -2.77
C SER A 211 9.83 1.81 -3.73
N VAL A 212 11.09 2.20 -3.47
CA VAL A 212 11.86 3.09 -4.36
C VAL A 212 11.99 2.50 -5.76
N LEU A 213 12.32 1.21 -5.90
CA LEU A 213 12.42 0.54 -7.20
C LEU A 213 11.07 0.41 -7.92
N THR A 214 9.98 0.16 -7.19
CA THR A 214 8.65 0.04 -7.78
C THR A 214 8.18 1.38 -8.35
N TRP A 215 8.36 2.46 -7.57
CA TRP A 215 8.13 3.81 -8.06
C TRP A 215 9.09 4.13 -9.22
N GLY A 216 10.35 3.69 -9.09
CA GLY A 216 11.41 3.53 -10.10
C GLY A 216 10.86 3.25 -11.49
N ILE A 217 10.47 2.00 -11.62
CA ILE A 217 10.03 1.37 -12.84
C ILE A 217 8.73 2.01 -13.34
N THR A 218 7.77 2.30 -12.44
CA THR A 218 6.48 2.87 -12.84
C THR A 218 6.65 4.21 -13.55
N ASN A 219 7.51 5.09 -13.03
CA ASN A 219 7.74 6.39 -13.63
C ASN A 219 8.57 6.32 -14.91
N SER A 220 9.57 5.44 -14.99
CA SER A 220 10.32 5.22 -16.22
C SER A 220 9.43 4.72 -17.36
N ILE A 221 8.53 3.77 -17.07
CA ILE A 221 7.55 3.27 -18.04
C ILE A 221 6.60 4.40 -18.45
N TYR A 222 6.08 5.17 -17.50
CA TYR A 222 5.19 6.30 -17.78
C TYR A 222 5.86 7.35 -18.68
N GLY A 223 7.11 7.73 -18.38
CA GLY A 223 7.87 8.67 -19.18
C GLY A 223 8.19 8.14 -20.59
N PHE A 224 8.45 6.84 -20.73
CA PHE A 224 8.62 6.19 -22.03
C PHE A 224 7.30 6.21 -22.84
N LEU A 225 6.19 5.80 -22.23
CA LEU A 225 4.88 5.76 -22.89
C LEU A 225 4.43 7.15 -23.38
N ILE A 226 4.68 8.19 -22.60
CA ILE A 226 4.37 9.56 -23.03
C ILE A 226 5.21 9.94 -24.24
N ARG A 227 6.51 9.63 -24.27
CA ARG A 227 7.38 10.06 -25.37
C ARG A 227 7.12 9.32 -26.69
N GLU A 228 6.67 8.07 -26.64
CA GLU A 228 6.47 7.23 -27.83
C GLU A 228 5.07 7.32 -28.41
N PHE A 229 4.04 7.56 -27.57
CA PHE A 229 2.64 7.55 -28.01
C PHE A 229 1.97 8.92 -28.05
N PHE A 230 2.59 9.98 -27.52
CA PHE A 230 2.04 11.33 -27.45
C PHE A 230 3.09 12.39 -27.80
#